data_AF-A0A919Z440-F1
#
_entry.id   AF-A0A919Z440-F1
#
_cell.length_a   1.000
_cell.length_b   1.000
_cell.length_c   1.000
_cell.angle_alpha   90.00
_cell.angle_beta   90.00
_cell.angle_gamma   90.00
#
_symmetry.space_group_name_H-M   'P 1'
#
loop_
_entity.id
_entity.type
_entity.pdbx_description
1 polymer ?
#
loop_
_entity_poly.entity_id
_entity_poly.type
_entity_poly.pdbx_seq_one_letter_code
_entity_poly.pdbx_strand_id
1 'polypeptide(L)'
;MTLVVGTRVVKKISMRYCHGSNEYIEEIVNQGVKVRHLDVFLSFKFNQNEAHIYKGNRHEIKEFYHLTYTQMFPKSFLNQFIDINEVLPIRLKRWARSDYLNYIYEEIIQSLIFHRISASINDKNMVEWEWKSAGVKMLMAHDFTFCRVELN
;
A
#
# COMPACT_ATOMS: atom_id res chain seq x y z
N MET A 1 12.74 -15.09 23.38
CA MET A 1 11.62 -14.94 22.43
C MET A 1 11.87 -13.66 21.65
N THR A 2 12.44 -13.79 20.45
CA THR A 2 12.99 -12.65 19.71
C THR A 2 11.89 -12.08 18.81
N LEU A 3 11.45 -10.86 19.12
CA LEU A 3 10.62 -10.05 18.23
C LEU A 3 11.44 -9.75 16.98
N VAL A 4 11.12 -10.40 15.87
CA VAL A 4 11.56 -9.97 14.54
C VAL A 4 10.72 -8.73 14.20
N VAL A 5 11.15 -7.58 14.73
CA VAL A 5 10.70 -6.28 14.25
C VAL A 5 11.12 -6.19 12.80
N GLY A 6 10.15 -6.02 11.91
CA GLY A 6 10.37 -5.95 10.47
C GLY A 6 11.58 -5.08 10.14
N THR A 7 12.49 -5.63 9.34
CA THR A 7 13.76 -4.99 9.03
C THR A 7 13.47 -3.70 8.27
N ARG A 8 13.49 -2.55 8.95
CA ARG A 8 13.49 -1.25 8.30
C ARG A 8 14.86 -1.07 7.65
N VAL A 9 15.05 -1.62 6.46
CA VAL A 9 16.23 -1.33 5.66
C VAL A 9 16.04 0.06 5.06
N VAL A 10 16.37 1.10 5.84
CA VAL A 10 16.54 2.45 5.30
C VAL A 10 17.87 2.45 4.54
N LYS A 11 17.88 1.84 3.35
CA LYS A 11 18.98 2.09 2.41
C LYS A 11 18.74 3.49 1.87
N LYS A 12 19.55 4.44 2.38
CA LYS A 12 19.74 5.73 1.73
C LYS A 12 20.45 5.44 0.42
N ILE A 13 19.69 5.17 -0.65
CA ILE A 13 20.24 5.04 -1.99
C ILE A 13 20.63 6.47 -2.40
N SER A 14 21.83 6.91 -2.02
CA SER A 14 22.44 8.03 -2.72
C SER A 14 22.75 7.53 -4.12
N MET A 15 22.09 8.10 -5.13
CA MET A 15 22.31 7.81 -6.54
C MET A 15 23.72 8.27 -7.01
N ARG A 16 24.80 7.78 -6.40
CA ARG A 16 26.10 7.71 -7.08
C ARG A 16 26.13 6.60 -8.13
N TYR A 17 25.12 5.71 -8.14
CA TYR A 17 24.97 4.63 -9.13
C TYR A 17 23.88 4.86 -10.17
N CYS A 18 23.20 6.00 -10.16
CA CYS A 18 22.27 6.40 -11.23
C CYS A 18 22.68 7.76 -11.78
N HIS A 19 23.80 7.80 -12.49
CA HIS A 19 23.95 8.66 -13.67
C HIS A 19 23.28 8.00 -14.90
N GLY A 20 22.28 7.15 -14.67
CA GLY A 20 21.36 6.64 -15.67
C GLY A 20 20.14 7.54 -15.68
N SER A 21 19.93 8.18 -16.82
CA SER A 21 18.82 9.01 -17.30
C SER A 21 17.50 8.96 -16.52
N ASN A 22 16.75 10.07 -16.54
CA ASN A 22 15.34 10.18 -16.16
C ASN A 22 14.48 8.96 -16.59
N GLU A 23 14.86 8.29 -17.68
CA GLU A 23 14.24 7.07 -18.21
C GLU A 23 14.19 5.91 -17.20
N TYR A 24 15.21 5.69 -16.36
CA TYR A 24 15.20 4.58 -15.38
C TYR A 24 14.24 4.87 -14.23
N ILE A 25 14.20 6.12 -13.77
CA ILE A 25 13.22 6.58 -12.79
C ILE A 25 11.82 6.43 -13.40
N GLU A 26 11.61 6.88 -14.64
CA GLU A 26 10.34 6.73 -15.34
C GLU A 26 9.93 5.26 -15.50
N GLU A 27 10.84 4.35 -15.84
CA GLU A 27 10.54 2.93 -16.02
C GLU A 27 10.08 2.27 -14.71
N ILE A 28 10.77 2.52 -13.59
CA ILE A 28 10.36 2.04 -12.25
C ILE A 28 9.02 2.65 -11.85
N VAL A 29 8.85 3.95 -12.13
CA VAL A 29 7.66 4.74 -11.81
C VAL A 29 6.46 4.36 -12.67
N ASN A 30 6.66 3.87 -13.89
CA ASN A 30 5.58 3.55 -14.83
C ASN A 30 4.91 2.20 -14.58
N GLN A 31 5.48 1.34 -13.74
CA GLN A 31 4.95 0.02 -13.44
C GLN A 31 4.16 -0.05 -12.11
N GLY A 32 3.86 1.09 -11.48
CA GLY A 32 3.24 1.14 -10.16
C GLY A 32 2.10 2.16 -10.02
N VAL A 33 1.42 2.11 -8.87
CA VAL A 33 0.44 3.12 -8.47
C VAL A 33 1.20 4.36 -8.01
N LYS A 34 0.89 5.51 -8.61
CA LYS A 34 1.59 6.78 -8.39
C LYS A 34 0.71 7.77 -7.67
N VAL A 35 1.23 8.38 -6.63
CA VAL A 35 0.54 9.46 -5.91
C VAL A 35 1.46 10.65 -5.78
N ARG A 36 0.92 11.84 -6.04
CA ARG A 36 1.65 13.11 -5.99
C ARG A 36 0.88 14.08 -5.10
N HIS A 37 1.58 14.71 -4.17
CA HIS A 37 1.05 15.82 -3.39
C HIS A 37 2.16 16.84 -3.16
N LEU A 38 1.95 18.07 -3.62
CA LEU A 38 2.96 19.14 -3.61
C LEU A 38 4.28 18.65 -4.24
N ASP A 39 5.37 18.69 -3.49
CA ASP A 39 6.70 18.24 -3.90
C ASP A 39 7.00 16.77 -3.53
N VAL A 40 6.03 16.07 -2.91
CA VAL A 40 6.18 14.67 -2.54
C VAL A 40 5.61 13.78 -3.63
N PHE A 41 6.45 12.82 -4.05
CA PHE A 41 6.10 11.75 -4.96
C PHE A 41 6.20 10.41 -4.25
N LEU A 42 5.15 9.58 -4.38
CA LEU A 42 5.12 8.20 -3.94
C LEU A 42 4.82 7.28 -5.13
N SER A 43 5.61 6.23 -5.29
CA SER A 43 5.34 5.13 -6.22
C SER A 43 5.23 3.82 -5.46
N PHE A 44 4.16 3.07 -5.69
CA PHE A 44 3.91 1.77 -5.09
C PHE A 44 3.92 0.70 -6.16
N LYS A 45 4.82 -0.28 -6.02
CA LYS A 45 4.88 -1.45 -6.88
C LYS A 45 4.58 -2.69 -6.05
N PHE A 46 3.57 -3.45 -6.47
CA PHE A 46 3.11 -4.65 -5.76
C PHE A 46 3.42 -5.89 -6.58
N ASN A 47 4.09 -6.86 -5.97
CA ASN A 47 4.40 -8.16 -6.56
C ASN A 47 3.70 -9.28 -5.76
N GLN A 48 3.84 -10.54 -6.15
CA GLN A 48 3.16 -11.65 -5.46
C GLN A 48 3.47 -11.77 -3.96
N ASN A 49 4.66 -11.34 -3.51
CA ASN A 49 5.14 -11.58 -2.15
C ASN A 49 5.30 -10.32 -1.30
N GLU A 50 5.44 -9.16 -1.94
CA GLU A 50 5.96 -7.95 -1.31
C GLU A 50 5.57 -6.69 -2.08
N ALA A 51 5.73 -5.55 -1.41
CA ALA A 51 5.58 -4.23 -1.97
C ALA A 51 6.90 -3.45 -1.93
N HIS A 52 7.16 -2.71 -2.99
CA HIS A 52 8.27 -1.78 -3.13
C HIS A 52 7.70 -0.37 -3.18
N ILE A 53 8.18 0.51 -2.30
CA ILE A 53 7.68 1.88 -2.20
C ILE A 53 8.84 2.84 -2.37
N TYR A 54 8.68 3.72 -3.35
CA TYR A 54 9.67 4.74 -3.68
C TYR A 54 9.09 6.08 -3.26
N LYS A 55 9.85 6.82 -2.46
CA LYS A 55 9.48 8.16 -2.00
C LYS A 55 10.53 9.16 -2.46
N GLY A 56 10.07 10.25 -3.05
CA GLY A 56 10.96 11.23 -3.66
C GLY A 56 10.25 12.54 -3.96
N ASN A 57 10.82 13.27 -4.91
CA ASN A 57 10.23 14.47 -5.49
C ASN A 57 10.20 14.33 -7.03
N ARG A 58 9.99 15.43 -7.75
CA ARG A 58 9.94 15.44 -9.21
C ARG A 58 11.26 15.07 -9.91
N HIS A 59 12.38 15.10 -9.20
CA HIS A 59 13.73 14.99 -9.78
C HIS A 59 14.51 13.77 -9.29
N GLU A 60 14.23 13.30 -8.08
CA GLU A 60 14.99 12.22 -7.47
C GLU A 60 14.13 11.35 -6.55
N ILE A 61 14.51 10.08 -6.46
CA ILE A 61 14.05 9.16 -5.41
C ILE A 61 14.96 9.34 -4.21
N LYS A 62 14.38 9.69 -3.05
CA LYS A 62 15.11 9.96 -1.80
C LYS A 62 15.15 8.75 -0.89
N GLU A 63 14.09 7.95 -0.90
CA GLU A 63 13.89 6.83 0.00
C GLU A 63 13.28 5.65 -0.75
N PHE A 64 13.69 4.45 -0.35
CA PHE A 64 13.17 3.18 -0.85
C PHE A 64 12.79 2.29 0.32
N TYR A 65 11.63 1.66 0.21
CA TYR A 65 11.07 0.76 1.20
C TYR A 65 10.72 -0.57 0.55
N HIS A 66 11.04 -1.63 1.26
CA HIS A 66 10.72 -3.01 0.92
C HIS A 66 9.92 -3.60 2.08
N LEU A 67 8.68 -4.00 1.81
CA LEU A 67 7.73 -4.45 2.83
C LEU A 67 7.08 -5.76 2.41
N THR A 68 7.03 -6.73 3.31
CA THR A 68 6.15 -7.89 3.16
C THR A 68 4.70 -7.48 3.43
N TYR A 69 3.76 -8.22 2.88
CA TYR A 69 2.33 -7.95 3.13
C TYR A 69 1.93 -8.10 4.60
N THR A 70 2.60 -8.98 5.35
CA THR A 70 2.40 -9.10 6.80
C THR A 70 2.82 -7.84 7.58
N GLN A 71 3.76 -7.05 7.06
CA GLN A 71 4.13 -5.75 7.64
C GLN A 71 3.11 -4.67 7.25
N MET A 72 2.62 -4.69 6.01
CA MET A 72 1.67 -3.68 5.51
C MET A 72 0.25 -3.85 6.06
N PHE A 73 -0.19 -5.08 6.32
CA PHE A 73 -1.56 -5.41 6.72
C PHE A 73 -1.57 -6.02 8.13
N PRO A 74 -1.53 -5.18 9.19
CA PRO A 74 -1.62 -5.69 10.55
C PRO A 74 -2.98 -6.38 10.78
N LYS A 75 -3.03 -7.36 11.69
CA LYS A 75 -4.29 -8.05 12.04
C LYS A 75 -5.39 -7.08 12.49
N SER A 76 -5.02 -6.01 13.19
CA SER A 76 -5.94 -4.95 13.61
C SER A 76 -6.61 -4.25 12.43
N PHE A 77 -5.94 -4.12 11.29
CA PHE A 77 -6.53 -3.59 10.07
C PHE A 77 -7.53 -4.57 9.47
N LEU A 78 -7.16 -5.85 9.35
CA LEU A 78 -8.05 -6.89 8.80
C LEU A 78 -9.31 -7.08 9.65
N ASN A 79 -9.19 -6.98 10.97
CA ASN A 79 -10.33 -7.10 11.88
C ASN A 79 -11.38 -5.99 11.67
N GLN A 80 -11.01 -4.82 11.13
CA GLN A 80 -11.98 -3.77 10.85
C GLN A 80 -13.03 -4.18 9.82
N PHE A 81 -12.73 -5.14 8.93
CA PHE A 81 -13.73 -5.70 8.02
C PHE A 81 -14.84 -6.46 8.78
N ILE A 82 -14.52 -7.07 9.93
CA ILE A 82 -15.53 -7.67 10.81
C ILE A 82 -16.41 -6.57 11.40
N ASP A 83 -15.80 -5.46 11.86
CA ASP A 83 -16.51 -4.35 12.49
C ASP A 83 -17.51 -3.68 11.52
N ILE A 84 -17.18 -3.61 10.23
CA ILE A 84 -18.05 -3.05 9.19
C ILE A 84 -18.81 -4.11 8.36
N ASN A 85 -18.87 -5.36 8.84
CA ASN A 85 -19.40 -6.50 8.08
C ASN A 85 -20.82 -6.29 7.53
N GLU A 86 -21.70 -5.63 8.28
CA GLU A 86 -23.11 -5.48 7.91
C GLU A 86 -23.32 -4.73 6.58
N VAL A 87 -22.39 -3.84 6.27
CA VAL A 87 -22.46 -2.85 5.18
C VAL A 87 -21.48 -3.16 4.04
N LEU A 88 -20.68 -4.23 4.16
CA LEU A 88 -19.84 -4.72 3.08
C LEU A 88 -20.67 -5.33 1.93
N PRO A 89 -20.17 -5.29 0.68
CA PRO A 89 -20.77 -6.03 -0.42
C PRO A 89 -20.83 -7.53 -0.13
N ILE A 90 -21.83 -8.21 -0.68
CA ILE A 90 -22.17 -9.62 -0.40
C ILE A 90 -20.94 -10.55 -0.38
N ARG A 91 -20.02 -10.39 -1.33
CA ARG A 91 -18.80 -11.21 -1.41
C ARG A 91 -17.90 -11.04 -0.18
N LEU A 92 -17.58 -9.80 0.19
CA LEU A 92 -16.71 -9.50 1.34
C LEU A 92 -17.42 -9.79 2.66
N LYS A 93 -18.73 -9.54 2.73
CA LYS A 93 -19.59 -9.87 3.88
C LYS A 93 -19.57 -11.36 4.24
N ARG A 94 -19.43 -12.25 3.26
CA ARG A 94 -19.27 -13.69 3.50
C ARG A 94 -17.93 -14.02 4.15
N TRP A 95 -16.89 -13.25 3.84
CA TRP A 95 -15.51 -13.48 4.31
C TRP A 95 -15.14 -12.68 5.56
N ALA A 96 -15.90 -11.63 5.90
CA ALA A 96 -15.70 -10.81 7.10
C ALA A 96 -16.18 -11.52 8.38
N ARG A 97 -15.69 -12.75 8.55
CA ARG A 97 -15.82 -13.62 9.73
C ARG A 97 -14.40 -14.08 10.06
N SER A 98 -14.10 -14.32 11.34
CA SER A 98 -12.74 -14.65 11.82
C SER A 98 -12.02 -15.69 10.96
N ASP A 99 -12.74 -16.74 10.54
CA ASP A 99 -12.16 -17.91 9.88
C ASP A 99 -11.87 -17.68 8.39
N TYR A 100 -12.40 -16.60 7.82
CA TYR A 100 -12.32 -16.31 6.38
C TYR A 100 -11.63 -14.98 6.05
N LEU A 101 -11.12 -14.27 7.07
CA LEU A 101 -10.39 -13.01 6.88
C LEU A 101 -9.18 -13.14 5.93
N ASN A 102 -8.56 -14.32 5.86
CA ASN A 102 -7.46 -14.56 4.93
C ASN A 102 -7.88 -14.37 3.45
N TYR A 103 -9.13 -14.66 3.08
CA TYR A 103 -9.61 -14.41 1.72
C TYR A 103 -9.73 -12.92 1.40
N ILE A 104 -10.10 -12.09 2.38
CA ILE A 104 -10.09 -10.63 2.21
C ILE A 104 -8.65 -10.14 2.03
N TYR A 105 -7.72 -10.63 2.86
CA TYR A 105 -6.30 -10.31 2.76
C TYR A 105 -5.72 -10.65 1.38
N GLU A 106 -5.98 -11.86 0.88
CA GLU A 106 -5.55 -12.30 -0.45
C GLU A 106 -6.17 -11.46 -1.57
N GLU A 107 -7.47 -11.15 -1.48
CA GLU A 107 -8.17 -10.35 -2.49
C GLU A 107 -7.66 -8.90 -2.53
N ILE A 108 -7.31 -8.31 -1.38
CA ILE A 108 -6.68 -6.99 -1.34
C ILE A 108 -5.33 -7.02 -2.07
N ILE A 109 -4.48 -8.02 -1.78
CA ILE A 109 -3.17 -8.18 -2.43
C ILE A 109 -3.33 -8.30 -3.94
N GLN A 110 -4.20 -9.20 -4.41
CA GLN A 110 -4.46 -9.37 -5.83
C GLN A 110 -4.98 -8.09 -6.47
N SER A 111 -5.87 -7.38 -5.78
CA SER A 111 -6.40 -6.12 -6.28
C SER A 111 -5.35 -5.01 -6.37
N LEU A 112 -4.35 -4.99 -5.48
CA LEU A 112 -3.21 -4.06 -5.56
C LEU A 112 -2.27 -4.42 -6.71
N ILE A 113 -1.94 -5.71 -6.89
CA ILE A 113 -1.09 -6.21 -7.98
C ILE A 113 -1.72 -5.89 -9.34
N PHE A 114 -3.03 -6.09 -9.48
CA PHE A 114 -3.77 -5.82 -10.71
C PHE A 114 -4.28 -4.37 -10.83
N HIS A 115 -3.79 -3.46 -9.98
CA HIS A 115 -4.15 -2.03 -10.00
C HIS A 115 -5.66 -1.74 -9.98
N ARG A 116 -6.45 -2.60 -9.32
CA ARG A 116 -7.91 -2.44 -9.13
C ARG A 116 -8.26 -1.53 -7.95
N ILE A 117 -7.26 -1.19 -7.14
CA ILE A 117 -7.35 -0.23 -6.04
C ILE A 117 -6.52 0.99 -6.43
N SER A 118 -7.15 2.15 -6.45
CA SER A 118 -6.48 3.42 -6.77
C SER A 118 -6.02 4.13 -5.51
N ALA A 119 -4.93 4.88 -5.58
CA ALA A 119 -4.43 5.64 -4.44
C ALA A 119 -4.48 7.16 -4.70
N SER A 120 -4.78 7.92 -3.64
CA SER A 120 -4.70 9.38 -3.59
C SER A 120 -4.11 9.84 -2.26
N ILE A 121 -3.81 11.14 -2.13
CA ILE A 121 -3.44 11.74 -0.84
C ILE A 121 -4.61 12.58 -0.37
N ASN A 122 -5.05 12.36 0.87
CA ASN A 122 -6.14 13.12 1.48
C ASN A 122 -5.64 14.39 2.19
N ASP A 123 -6.57 15.20 2.69
CA ASP A 123 -6.28 16.49 3.37
C ASP A 123 -5.42 16.33 4.64
N LYS A 124 -5.31 15.12 5.18
CA LYS A 124 -4.47 14.77 6.34
C LYS A 124 -3.08 14.27 5.94
N ASN A 125 -2.68 14.39 4.67
CA ASN A 125 -1.44 13.86 4.11
C ASN A 125 -1.28 12.33 4.28
N MET A 126 -2.38 11.60 4.42
CA MET A 126 -2.37 10.14 4.41
C MET A 126 -2.60 9.62 3.01
N VAL A 127 -2.08 8.43 2.72
CA VAL A 127 -2.36 7.76 1.45
C VAL A 127 -3.67 7.00 1.59
N GLU A 128 -4.61 7.38 0.75
CA GLU A 128 -5.95 6.83 0.70
C GLU A 128 -6.07 5.88 -0.48
N TRP A 129 -6.51 4.66 -0.22
CA TRP A 129 -6.66 3.59 -1.18
C TRP A 129 -8.13 3.28 -1.40
N GLU A 130 -8.64 3.57 -2.59
CA GLU A 130 -10.03 3.38 -2.95
C GLU A 130 -10.21 2.06 -3.72
N TRP A 131 -10.99 1.16 -3.14
CA TRP A 131 -11.41 -0.09 -3.77
C TRP A 131 -12.86 0.03 -4.25
N LYS A 132 -13.03 0.66 -5.42
CA LYS A 132 -14.35 1.03 -5.97
C LYS A 132 -15.33 -0.14 -6.08
N SER A 133 -14.87 -1.30 -6.55
CA SER A 133 -15.73 -2.49 -6.68
C SER A 133 -16.16 -3.09 -5.33
N ALA A 134 -15.47 -2.72 -4.25
CA ALA A 134 -15.85 -3.08 -2.89
C ALA A 134 -16.61 -1.97 -2.14
N GLY A 135 -16.71 -0.75 -2.69
CA GLY A 135 -17.27 0.40 -1.96
C GLY A 135 -16.49 0.73 -0.68
N VAL A 136 -15.19 0.41 -0.66
CA VAL A 136 -14.34 0.53 0.52
C VAL A 136 -13.18 1.47 0.23
N LYS A 137 -12.84 2.25 1.24
CA LYS A 137 -11.67 3.11 1.30
C LYS A 137 -10.76 2.64 2.42
N MET A 138 -9.46 2.61 2.19
CA MET A 138 -8.47 2.15 3.16
C MET A 138 -7.41 3.23 3.35
N LEU A 139 -7.11 3.57 4.59
CA LEU A 139 -6.10 4.58 4.90
C LEU A 139 -4.77 3.92 5.27
N MET A 140 -3.71 4.45 4.71
CA MET A 140 -2.34 4.04 4.96
C MET A 140 -1.58 5.17 5.69
N ALA A 141 -0.88 4.78 6.77
CA ALA A 141 -0.06 5.67 7.58
C ALA A 141 1.28 5.99 6.89
N HIS A 142 2.04 6.92 7.48
CA HIS A 142 3.32 7.38 6.91
C HIS A 142 4.43 6.32 6.88
N ASP A 143 4.29 5.24 7.66
CA ASP A 143 5.17 4.07 7.64
C ASP A 143 4.72 3.00 6.62
N PHE A 144 3.73 3.34 5.79
CA PHE A 144 3.12 2.49 4.76
C PHE A 144 2.36 1.27 5.29
N THR A 145 1.91 1.34 6.55
CA THR A 145 0.98 0.36 7.11
C THR A 145 -0.46 0.79 6.88
N PHE A 146 -1.32 -0.15 6.49
CA PHE A 146 -2.76 0.08 6.45
C PHE A 146 -3.31 0.12 7.87
N CYS A 147 -4.07 1.16 8.18
CA CYS A 147 -4.51 1.45 9.55
C CYS A 147 -6.01 1.61 9.70
N ARG A 148 -6.75 1.93 8.62
CA ARG A 148 -8.20 2.13 8.70
C ARG A 148 -8.94 1.62 7.47
N VAL A 149 -10.13 1.09 7.68
CA VAL A 149 -11.12 0.77 6.65
C VAL A 149 -12.33 1.68 6.84
N GLU A 150 -12.78 2.32 5.76
CA GLU A 150 -13.93 3.22 5.69
C GLU A 150 -14.81 2.80 4.51
N LEU A 151 -16.09 3.17 4.54
CA LEU A 151 -16.97 3.02 3.38
C LEU A 151 -16.95 4.30 2.56
N ASN A 152 -17.12 4.15 1.25
CA ASN A 152 -17.35 5.27 0.34
C ASN A 152 -18.75 5.87 0.54
#